data_AF-A0A0D2CMZ2-F1
#
_entry.id   AF-A0A0D2CMZ2-F1
#
_cell.length_a   1.000
_cell.length_b   1.000
_cell.length_c   1.000
_cell.angle_alpha   90.00
_cell.angle_beta   90.00
_cell.angle_gamma   90.00
#
_symmetry.space_group_name_H-M   'P 1'
#
loop_
_entity.id
_entity.type
_entity.pdbx_description
1 polymer ?
#
loop_
_entity_poly.entity_id
_entity_poly.type
_entity_poly.pdbx_seq_one_letter_code
_entity_poly.pdbx_strand_id
1 'polypeptide(L)'
;MSCKPFPEDEIVYKTLRQTAHGLGYWGDISEVLVPHVTSFQLATIPLTEKQAHLKHNKAQVMEKKELLDISDDYIRGLFRSARCMAAVTLAIDHLLMILIYNLEEVHIRVHAITIGTKNSWWPKTYREQYRSVSEILTRWLEVIDVEIAKLLIAAASCINDLIGTTTAGVESRQCAVDCQIAVMRTIKEQYSWFRSPDMSLIQVKSHLTGFAKLPTGAIVKELSYVSRRLEPHQEDLQGVKSVLAVSYDLSIVNGLTQLLNIFDDCLRALTTARGSMILGKAREREQYEKQAKDGFFTAQPVFSTVSPAAAQPSKSHDDV
;
A
#
# COMPACT_ATOMS: atom_id res chain seq x y z
N MET A 1 2.75 -1.66 49.86
CA MET A 1 1.55 -1.94 49.04
C MET A 1 1.99 -1.99 47.59
N SER A 2 1.80 -3.12 46.91
CA SER A 2 2.21 -3.32 45.52
C SER A 2 1.12 -2.72 44.62
N CYS A 3 1.42 -1.59 43.96
CA CYS A 3 0.59 -1.05 42.88
C CYS A 3 0.78 -1.93 41.64
N LYS A 4 0.06 -3.05 41.58
CA LYS A 4 -0.08 -3.76 40.30
C LYS A 4 -0.97 -2.91 39.39
N PRO A 5 -0.60 -2.72 38.10
CA PRO A 5 -1.52 -2.12 37.15
C PRO A 5 -2.81 -2.94 37.12
N PHE A 6 -3.95 -2.25 37.06
CA PHE A 6 -5.24 -2.93 36.92
C PHE A 6 -5.27 -3.63 35.55
N PRO A 7 -5.93 -4.80 35.45
CA PRO A 7 -5.98 -5.57 34.20
C PRO A 7 -6.56 -4.79 33.02
N GLU A 8 -7.36 -3.75 33.27
CA GLU A 8 -7.94 -2.87 32.25
C GLU A 8 -6.93 -1.86 31.68
N ASP A 9 -6.03 -1.34 32.52
CA ASP A 9 -4.92 -0.49 32.08
C ASP A 9 -3.99 -1.28 31.13
N GLU A 10 -3.73 -2.55 31.44
CA GLU A 10 -2.91 -3.45 30.63
C GLU A 10 -3.50 -3.70 29.23
N ILE A 11 -4.84 -3.71 29.10
CA ILE A 11 -5.53 -3.87 27.82
C ILE A 11 -5.40 -2.60 26.96
N VAL A 12 -5.61 -1.41 27.52
CA VAL A 12 -5.43 -0.14 26.79
C VAL A 12 -4.00 -0.02 26.26
N TYR A 13 -3.03 -0.35 27.12
CA TYR A 13 -1.61 -0.31 26.77
C TYR A 13 -1.23 -1.34 25.71
N LYS A 14 -1.73 -2.57 25.83
CA LYS A 14 -1.51 -3.62 24.84
C LYS A 14 -2.03 -3.21 23.47
N THR A 15 -3.22 -2.61 23.40
CA THR A 15 -3.80 -2.24 22.11
C THR A 15 -3.21 -0.98 21.52
N LEU A 16 -2.82 0.03 22.31
CA LEU A 16 -2.03 1.16 21.76
C LEU A 16 -0.73 0.67 21.14
N ARG A 17 -0.06 -0.30 21.79
CA ARG A 17 1.13 -0.97 21.22
C ARG A 17 0.79 -1.78 19.96
N GLN A 18 -0.31 -2.53 19.95
CA GLN A 18 -0.79 -3.23 18.74
C GLN A 18 -1.17 -2.24 17.64
N THR A 19 -1.65 -1.04 17.99
CA THR A 19 -1.98 0.05 17.07
C THR A 19 -0.72 0.60 16.43
N ALA A 20 0.33 0.84 17.20
CA ALA A 20 1.62 1.22 16.63
C ALA A 20 2.22 0.15 15.70
N HIS A 21 2.13 -1.12 16.08
CA HIS A 21 2.57 -2.23 15.21
C HIS A 21 1.70 -2.36 13.96
N GLY A 22 0.38 -2.26 14.11
CA GLY A 22 -0.60 -2.25 13.03
C GLY A 22 -0.30 -1.13 12.06
N LEU A 23 -0.09 0.09 12.57
CA LEU A 23 0.29 1.31 11.84
C LEU A 23 1.62 1.17 11.09
N GLY A 24 2.57 0.39 11.63
CA GLY A 24 3.78 -0.02 10.92
C GLY A 24 3.50 -0.77 9.61
N TYR A 25 2.53 -1.68 9.61
CA TYR A 25 2.16 -2.45 8.40
C TYR A 25 1.57 -1.58 7.28
N TRP A 26 1.08 -0.37 7.57
CA TRP A 26 0.58 0.55 6.54
C TRP A 26 1.74 1.22 5.80
N GLY A 27 2.86 1.46 6.49
CA GLY A 27 4.13 1.82 5.85
C GLY A 27 4.54 0.77 4.83
N ASP A 28 4.39 -0.51 5.17
CA ASP A 28 4.69 -1.64 4.28
C ASP A 28 3.76 -1.64 3.05
N ILE A 29 2.45 -1.36 3.18
CA ILE A 29 1.55 -1.23 2.02
C ILE A 29 2.07 -0.18 1.06
N SER A 30 2.44 0.99 1.58
CA SER A 30 2.93 2.08 0.75
C SER A 30 4.24 1.71 0.07
N GLU A 31 5.14 1.00 0.76
CA GLU A 31 6.39 0.49 0.18
C GLU A 31 6.15 -0.50 -0.95
N VAL A 32 5.11 -1.33 -0.86
CA VAL A 32 4.71 -2.27 -1.92
C VAL A 32 4.06 -1.54 -3.10
N LEU A 33 3.18 -0.57 -2.84
CA LEU A 33 2.39 0.07 -3.90
C LEU A 33 3.15 1.12 -4.69
N VAL A 34 3.94 1.95 -4.00
CA VAL A 34 4.65 3.09 -4.58
C VAL A 34 5.45 2.70 -5.83
N PRO A 35 6.29 1.64 -5.84
CA PRO A 35 7.06 1.26 -7.02
C PRO A 35 6.24 0.91 -8.27
N HIS A 36 4.95 0.61 -8.10
CA HIS A 36 4.08 0.14 -9.17
C HIS A 36 3.17 1.21 -9.75
N VAL A 37 2.95 2.33 -9.05
CA VAL A 37 2.08 3.42 -9.51
C VAL A 37 2.55 3.92 -10.88
N THR A 38 3.80 4.37 -10.95
CA THR A 38 4.34 4.94 -12.18
C THR A 38 4.53 3.88 -13.26
N SER A 39 4.94 2.67 -12.89
CA SER A 39 5.10 1.55 -13.83
C SER A 39 3.78 1.20 -14.56
N PHE A 40 2.66 1.23 -13.85
CA PHE A 40 1.34 0.97 -14.43
C PHE A 40 0.89 2.08 -15.37
N GLN A 41 1.13 3.35 -14.99
CA GLN A 41 0.83 4.49 -15.87
C GLN A 41 1.65 4.42 -17.16
N LEU A 42 2.95 4.14 -17.05
CA LEU A 42 3.85 4.09 -18.20
C LEU A 42 3.55 2.91 -19.13
N ALA A 43 3.15 1.76 -18.59
CA ALA A 43 2.80 0.59 -19.39
C ALA A 43 1.60 0.84 -20.34
N THR A 44 0.75 1.83 -20.04
CA THR A 44 -0.39 2.17 -20.91
C THR A 44 0.04 2.80 -22.23
N ILE A 45 1.18 3.50 -22.27
CA ILE A 45 1.66 4.21 -23.46
C ILE A 45 1.91 3.25 -24.64
N PRO A 46 2.80 2.24 -24.52
CA PRO A 46 3.06 1.32 -25.63
C PRO A 46 1.85 0.43 -25.95
N LEU A 47 0.97 0.15 -24.98
CA LEU A 47 -0.27 -0.60 -25.22
C LEU A 47 -1.27 0.23 -26.04
N THR A 48 -1.43 1.51 -25.73
CA THR A 48 -2.30 2.43 -26.46
C THR A 48 -1.80 2.65 -27.88
N GLU A 49 -0.48 2.81 -28.06
CA GLU A 49 0.14 2.92 -29.39
C GLU A 49 -0.15 1.67 -30.25
N LYS A 50 0.07 0.47 -29.69
CA LYS A 50 -0.25 -0.80 -30.37
C LYS A 50 -1.73 -0.92 -30.70
N GLN A 51 -2.60 -0.59 -29.75
CA GLN A 51 -4.05 -0.62 -29.95
C GLN A 51 -4.47 0.34 -31.08
N ALA A 52 -3.91 1.54 -31.14
CA ALA A 52 -4.16 2.51 -32.21
C ALA A 52 -3.68 1.97 -33.58
N HIS A 53 -2.47 1.42 -33.65
CA HIS A 53 -1.97 0.80 -34.88
C HIS A 53 -2.86 -0.35 -35.35
N LEU A 54 -3.26 -1.24 -34.44
CA LEU A 54 -4.18 -2.33 -34.75
C LEU A 54 -5.51 -1.77 -35.25
N LYS A 55 -6.13 -0.82 -34.53
CA LYS A 55 -7.43 -0.22 -34.87
C LYS A 55 -7.44 0.40 -36.27
N HIS A 56 -6.41 1.16 -36.62
CA HIS A 56 -6.32 1.89 -37.89
C HIS A 56 -5.74 1.07 -39.05
N ASN A 57 -5.15 -0.10 -38.78
CA ASN A 57 -4.66 -0.98 -39.84
C ASN A 57 -5.82 -1.55 -40.66
N LYS A 58 -5.70 -1.55 -42.00
CA LYS A 58 -6.77 -1.97 -42.91
C LYS A 58 -6.87 -3.48 -43.12
N ALA A 59 -5.89 -4.25 -42.65
CA ALA A 59 -5.90 -5.70 -42.79
C ALA A 59 -7.11 -6.31 -42.07
N GLN A 60 -7.78 -7.22 -42.76
CA GLN A 60 -8.81 -8.06 -42.15
C GLN A 60 -8.13 -9.17 -41.36
N VAL A 61 -8.25 -9.09 -40.05
CA VAL A 61 -7.65 -10.05 -39.11
C VAL A 61 -8.78 -10.59 -38.25
N MET A 62 -8.87 -11.92 -38.15
CA MET A 62 -9.83 -12.57 -37.24
C MET A 62 -9.57 -12.10 -35.80
N GLU A 63 -10.64 -11.98 -35.00
CA GLU A 63 -10.58 -11.62 -33.57
C GLU A 63 -10.00 -10.23 -33.27
N LYS A 64 -9.71 -9.42 -34.29
CA LYS A 64 -9.19 -8.05 -34.14
C LYS A 64 -10.09 -7.18 -33.25
N LYS A 65 -11.42 -7.28 -33.40
CA LYS A 65 -12.37 -6.50 -32.61
C LYS A 65 -12.31 -6.91 -31.13
N GLU A 66 -12.35 -8.21 -30.87
CA GLU A 66 -12.28 -8.77 -29.52
C GLU A 66 -10.95 -8.39 -28.82
N LEU A 67 -9.83 -8.51 -29.53
CA LEU A 67 -8.53 -8.05 -29.02
C LEU A 67 -8.54 -6.56 -28.69
N LEU A 68 -9.16 -5.72 -29.52
CA LEU A 68 -9.23 -4.27 -29.28
C LEU A 68 -10.07 -3.95 -28.05
N ASP A 69 -11.21 -4.64 -27.88
CA ASP A 69 -12.13 -4.46 -26.74
C ASP A 69 -11.47 -4.89 -25.43
N ILE A 70 -10.86 -6.08 -25.38
CA ILE A 70 -10.17 -6.60 -24.18
C ILE A 70 -8.91 -5.76 -23.86
N SER A 71 -8.20 -5.28 -24.89
CA SER A 71 -7.06 -4.38 -24.67
C SER A 71 -7.48 -3.03 -24.10
N ASP A 72 -8.67 -2.52 -24.48
CA ASP A 72 -9.22 -1.29 -23.90
C ASP A 72 -9.52 -1.48 -22.40
N ASP A 73 -10.12 -2.62 -22.05
CA ASP A 73 -10.36 -2.99 -20.66
C ASP A 73 -9.06 -3.12 -19.87
N TYR A 74 -8.03 -3.73 -20.45
CA TYR A 74 -6.73 -3.84 -19.80
C TYR A 74 -6.07 -2.46 -19.60
N ILE A 75 -6.04 -1.60 -20.62
CA ILE A 75 -5.47 -0.25 -20.54
C ILE A 75 -6.21 0.60 -19.49
N ARG A 76 -7.54 0.57 -19.50
CA ARG A 76 -8.37 1.27 -18.51
C ARG A 76 -8.15 0.72 -17.11
N GLY A 77 -8.04 -0.61 -16.99
CA GLY A 77 -7.69 -1.30 -15.75
C GLY A 77 -6.37 -0.81 -15.17
N LEU A 78 -5.32 -0.74 -16.00
CA LEU A 78 -4.00 -0.24 -15.58
C LEU A 78 -4.06 1.20 -15.05
N PHE A 79 -4.81 2.09 -15.71
CA PHE A 79 -5.03 3.45 -15.23
C PHE A 79 -5.79 3.49 -13.90
N ARG A 80 -6.87 2.70 -13.77
CA ARG A 80 -7.65 2.62 -12.51
C ARG A 80 -6.80 2.07 -11.37
N SER A 81 -6.06 0.99 -11.60
CA SER A 81 -5.13 0.41 -10.65
C SER A 81 -4.05 1.42 -10.23
N ALA A 82 -3.42 2.12 -11.17
CA ALA A 82 -2.43 3.15 -10.82
C ALA A 82 -3.04 4.26 -9.95
N ARG A 83 -4.24 4.72 -10.32
CA ARG A 83 -4.95 5.77 -9.56
C ARG A 83 -5.35 5.30 -8.17
N CYS A 84 -5.86 4.08 -8.02
CA CYS A 84 -6.22 3.54 -6.70
C CYS A 84 -4.99 3.34 -5.83
N MET A 85 -3.90 2.80 -6.38
CA MET A 85 -2.64 2.63 -5.65
C MET A 85 -2.11 3.98 -5.15
N ALA A 86 -2.10 5.01 -6.01
CA ALA A 86 -1.71 6.36 -5.62
C ALA A 86 -2.61 6.93 -4.51
N ALA A 87 -3.94 6.75 -4.62
CA ALA A 87 -4.89 7.23 -3.62
C ALA A 87 -4.70 6.55 -2.26
N VAL A 88 -4.49 5.23 -2.23
CA VAL A 88 -4.22 4.46 -1.01
C VAL A 88 -2.92 4.93 -0.36
N THR A 89 -1.84 5.08 -1.13
CA THR A 89 -0.55 5.59 -0.62
C THR A 89 -0.68 7.01 -0.06
N LEU A 90 -1.40 7.91 -0.74
CA LEU A 90 -1.61 9.28 -0.27
C LEU A 90 -2.44 9.32 1.02
N ALA A 91 -3.47 8.47 1.10
CA ALA A 91 -4.27 8.33 2.32
C ALA A 91 -3.39 7.84 3.49
N ILE A 92 -2.54 6.83 3.28
CA ILE A 92 -1.62 6.34 4.31
C ILE A 92 -0.68 7.46 4.79
N ASP A 93 -0.06 8.21 3.86
CA ASP A 93 0.83 9.33 4.22
C ASP A 93 0.11 10.39 5.07
N HIS A 94 -1.10 10.76 4.64
CA HIS A 94 -1.93 11.73 5.36
C HIS A 94 -2.30 11.24 6.75
N LEU A 95 -2.70 9.97 6.88
CA LEU A 95 -3.01 9.36 8.17
C LEU A 95 -1.80 9.31 9.07
N LEU A 96 -0.64 8.88 8.58
CA LEU A 96 0.60 8.87 9.36
C LEU A 96 0.95 10.28 9.86
N MET A 97 0.81 11.33 9.04
CA MET A 97 1.03 12.70 9.49
C MET A 97 0.06 13.14 10.59
N ILE A 98 -1.24 12.90 10.41
CA ILE A 98 -2.27 13.24 11.41
C ILE A 98 -1.99 12.49 12.71
N LEU A 99 -1.68 11.20 12.62
CA LEU A 99 -1.38 10.34 13.75
C LEU A 99 -0.18 10.84 14.54
N ILE A 100 0.94 11.13 13.85
CA ILE A 100 2.17 11.63 14.48
C ILE A 100 1.88 12.97 15.17
N TYR A 101 1.29 13.94 14.46
CA TYR A 101 1.05 15.27 15.01
C TYR A 101 0.14 15.24 16.26
N ASN A 102 -0.97 14.52 16.20
CA ASN A 102 -1.88 14.40 17.34
C ASN A 102 -1.23 13.66 18.51
N LEU A 103 -0.45 12.61 18.23
CA LEU A 103 0.21 11.85 19.27
C LEU A 103 1.34 12.66 19.94
N GLU A 104 2.08 13.48 19.18
CA GLU A 104 3.04 14.45 19.72
C GLU A 104 2.35 15.47 20.63
N GLU A 105 1.20 16.00 20.22
CA GLU A 105 0.43 16.96 21.02
C GLU A 105 -0.06 16.34 22.34
N VAL A 106 -0.60 15.12 22.29
CA VAL A 106 -1.03 14.39 23.49
C VAL A 106 0.18 14.07 24.37
N HIS A 107 1.29 13.63 23.77
CA HIS A 107 2.53 13.33 24.49
C HIS A 107 3.05 14.56 25.25
N ILE A 108 3.12 15.74 24.60
CA ILE A 108 3.53 17.00 25.24
C ILE A 108 2.61 17.34 26.42
N ARG A 109 1.29 17.21 26.25
CA ARG A 109 0.30 17.50 27.30
C ARG A 109 0.43 16.54 28.48
N VAL A 110 0.58 15.24 28.23
CA VAL A 110 0.78 14.24 29.29
C VAL A 110 2.11 14.46 30.00
N HIS A 111 3.17 14.79 29.27
CA HIS A 111 4.50 15.05 29.83
C HIS A 111 4.49 16.27 30.76
N ALA A 112 3.80 17.34 30.37
CA ALA A 112 3.61 18.53 31.18
C ALA A 112 2.87 18.24 32.52
N ILE A 113 1.86 17.36 32.47
CA ILE A 113 1.11 16.89 33.65
C ILE A 113 2.03 16.06 34.56
N THR A 114 2.78 15.10 33.99
CA THR A 114 3.66 14.18 34.74
C THR A 114 4.81 14.91 35.44
N ILE A 115 5.38 15.94 34.81
CA ILE A 115 6.47 16.76 35.39
C ILE A 115 5.93 17.80 36.39
N GLY A 116 4.61 18.00 36.45
CA GLY A 116 3.99 18.94 37.39
C GLY A 116 4.34 20.39 37.08
N THR A 117 4.17 20.81 35.82
CA THR A 117 4.38 22.22 35.44
C THR A 117 3.40 23.15 36.16
N LYS A 118 3.86 23.75 37.27
CA LYS A 118 3.13 24.60 38.23
C LYS A 118 2.73 26.00 37.71
N ASN A 119 2.53 26.21 36.42
CA ASN A 119 2.31 27.55 35.87
C ASN A 119 0.84 27.89 35.58
N SER A 120 -0.10 27.42 36.41
CA SER A 120 -1.49 27.88 36.34
C SER A 120 -1.93 28.46 37.68
N TRP A 121 -2.43 29.69 37.66
CA TRP A 121 -2.99 30.39 38.82
C TRP A 121 -4.24 29.70 39.42
N TRP A 122 -4.77 28.67 38.75
CA TRP A 122 -5.73 27.73 39.31
C TRP A 122 -5.29 26.31 38.92
N PRO A 123 -4.67 25.52 39.82
CA PRO A 123 -4.26 24.17 39.48
C PRO A 123 -5.52 23.33 39.25
N LYS A 124 -5.78 22.97 37.98
CA LYS A 124 -6.75 21.91 37.65
C LYS A 124 -6.44 20.71 38.52
N THR A 125 -7.46 20.08 39.11
CA THR A 125 -7.23 18.88 39.91
C THR A 125 -6.58 17.80 39.03
N TYR A 126 -5.77 16.92 39.62
CA TYR A 126 -5.14 15.82 38.87
C TYR A 126 -6.18 15.04 38.05
N ARG A 127 -7.38 14.84 38.62
CA ARG A 127 -8.53 14.21 37.96
C ARG A 127 -9.00 14.97 36.72
N GLU A 128 -9.06 16.31 36.76
CA GLU A 128 -9.42 17.13 35.59
C GLU A 128 -8.35 17.11 34.49
N GLN A 129 -7.07 17.05 34.87
CA GLN A 129 -5.97 16.95 33.91
C GLN A 129 -5.96 15.59 33.21
N TYR A 130 -6.17 14.51 33.96
CA TYR A 130 -6.30 13.15 33.42
C TYR A 130 -7.55 13.01 32.52
N ARG A 131 -8.69 13.57 32.94
CA ARG A 131 -9.92 13.61 32.12
C ARG A 131 -9.67 14.29 30.78
N SER A 132 -8.97 15.42 30.77
CA SER A 132 -8.64 16.12 29.53
C SER A 132 -7.76 15.29 28.59
N VAL A 133 -6.84 14.48 29.12
CA VAL A 133 -5.99 13.58 28.32
C VAL A 133 -6.81 12.43 27.74
N SER A 134 -7.65 11.80 28.56
CA SER A 134 -8.55 10.72 28.15
C SER A 134 -9.52 11.17 27.07
N GLU A 135 -10.15 12.35 27.21
CA GLU A 135 -11.05 12.90 26.19
C GLU A 135 -10.36 13.13 24.84
N ILE A 136 -9.09 13.55 24.85
CA ILE A 136 -8.31 13.71 23.62
C ILE A 136 -7.97 12.34 23.01
N LEU A 137 -7.56 11.37 23.83
CA LEU A 137 -7.26 10.01 23.37
C LEU A 137 -8.48 9.30 22.79
N THR A 138 -9.63 9.42 23.42
CA THR A 138 -10.88 8.84 22.90
C THR A 138 -11.24 9.42 21.54
N ARG A 139 -11.21 10.76 21.40
CA ARG A 139 -11.44 11.42 20.10
C ARG A 139 -10.42 10.99 19.05
N TRP A 140 -9.17 10.84 19.46
CA TRP A 140 -8.11 10.37 18.55
C TRP A 140 -8.38 8.94 18.08
N LEU A 141 -8.69 8.01 18.98
CA LEU A 141 -9.05 6.63 18.62
C LEU A 141 -10.31 6.55 17.76
N GLU A 142 -11.27 7.46 17.93
CA GLU A 142 -12.43 7.59 17.04
C GLU A 142 -12.03 7.97 15.62
N VAL A 143 -11.19 8.99 15.46
CA VAL A 143 -10.68 9.40 14.15
C VAL A 143 -9.89 8.27 13.50
N ILE A 144 -9.02 7.59 14.25
CA ILE A 144 -8.24 6.45 13.74
C ILE A 144 -9.14 5.35 13.22
N ASP A 145 -10.13 4.92 13.99
CA ASP A 145 -11.02 3.83 13.61
C ASP A 145 -11.78 4.16 12.31
N VAL A 146 -12.31 5.39 12.20
CA VAL A 146 -13.00 5.85 10.99
C VAL A 146 -12.06 5.85 9.78
N GLU A 147 -10.83 6.32 9.94
CA GLU A 147 -9.87 6.41 8.85
C GLU A 147 -9.30 5.04 8.44
N ILE A 148 -9.07 4.14 9.40
CA ILE A 148 -8.70 2.74 9.15
C ILE A 148 -9.80 2.04 8.35
N ALA A 149 -11.06 2.22 8.74
CA ALA A 149 -12.20 1.65 8.01
C ALA A 149 -12.26 2.14 6.56
N LYS A 150 -12.12 3.46 6.34
CA LYS A 150 -12.08 4.04 4.99
C LYS A 150 -10.94 3.48 4.15
N LEU A 151 -9.77 3.31 4.75
CA LEU A 151 -8.59 2.84 4.05
C LEU A 151 -8.68 1.34 3.73
N LEU A 152 -9.27 0.52 4.60
CA LEU A 152 -9.60 -0.87 4.31
C LEU A 152 -10.56 -0.99 3.11
N ILE A 153 -11.60 -0.14 3.05
CA ILE A 153 -12.52 -0.08 1.90
C ILE A 153 -11.77 0.32 0.63
N ALA A 154 -10.90 1.33 0.69
CA ALA A 154 -10.11 1.78 -0.44
C ALA A 154 -9.13 0.70 -0.93
N ALA A 155 -8.46 0.00 0.01
CA ALA A 155 -7.56 -1.11 -0.30
C ALA A 155 -8.31 -2.28 -0.95
N ALA A 156 -9.47 -2.66 -0.41
CA ALA A 156 -10.31 -3.72 -0.99
C ALA A 156 -10.80 -3.35 -2.40
N SER A 157 -11.23 -2.10 -2.62
CA SER A 157 -11.58 -1.61 -3.95
C SER A 157 -10.39 -1.67 -4.91
N CYS A 158 -9.19 -1.31 -4.45
CA CYS A 158 -7.98 -1.34 -5.27
C CYS A 158 -7.55 -2.77 -5.61
N ILE A 159 -7.73 -3.72 -4.69
CA ILE A 159 -7.53 -5.16 -4.94
C ILE A 159 -8.47 -5.63 -6.06
N ASN A 160 -9.76 -5.26 -6.02
CA ASN A 160 -10.71 -5.63 -7.05
C ASN A 160 -10.32 -5.07 -8.43
N ASP A 161 -9.90 -3.80 -8.50
CA ASP A 161 -9.40 -3.20 -9.73
C ASP A 161 -8.15 -3.94 -10.26
N LEU A 162 -7.21 -4.31 -9.38
CA LEU A 162 -6.01 -5.06 -9.74
C LEU A 162 -6.33 -6.48 -10.22
N ILE A 163 -7.31 -7.16 -9.61
CA ILE A 163 -7.77 -8.49 -10.05
C ILE A 163 -8.38 -8.38 -11.44
N GLY A 164 -9.31 -7.45 -11.65
CA GLY A 164 -9.92 -7.24 -12.97
C GLY A 164 -8.89 -6.91 -14.05
N THR A 165 -7.92 -6.06 -13.71
CA THR A 165 -6.80 -5.70 -14.60
C THR A 165 -5.89 -6.90 -14.90
N THR A 166 -5.68 -7.79 -13.92
CA THR A 166 -4.93 -9.03 -14.12
C THR A 166 -5.61 -9.93 -15.12
N THR A 167 -6.92 -10.15 -14.96
CA THR A 167 -7.72 -10.98 -15.84
C THR A 167 -7.71 -10.43 -17.27
N ALA A 168 -8.02 -9.13 -17.43
CA ALA A 168 -8.00 -8.46 -18.74
C ALA A 168 -6.60 -8.51 -19.40
N GLY A 169 -5.53 -8.39 -18.61
CA GLY A 169 -4.16 -8.51 -19.13
C GLY A 169 -3.80 -9.93 -19.61
N VAL A 170 -4.30 -10.96 -18.92
CA VAL A 170 -4.13 -12.36 -19.35
C VAL A 170 -4.92 -12.64 -20.62
N GLU A 171 -6.19 -12.23 -20.67
CA GLU A 171 -7.06 -12.38 -21.83
C GLU A 171 -6.53 -11.61 -23.04
N SER A 172 -6.14 -10.35 -22.87
CA SER A 172 -5.56 -9.50 -23.93
C SER A 172 -4.32 -10.15 -24.54
N ARG A 173 -3.44 -10.73 -23.70
CA ARG A 173 -2.26 -11.45 -24.17
C ARG A 173 -2.62 -12.72 -24.94
N GLN A 174 -3.58 -13.49 -24.45
CA GLN A 174 -4.02 -14.71 -25.12
C GLN A 174 -4.61 -14.38 -26.50
N CYS A 175 -5.53 -13.43 -26.57
CA CYS A 175 -6.08 -12.94 -27.84
C CYS A 175 -4.99 -12.38 -28.78
N ALA A 176 -3.97 -11.70 -28.25
CA ALA A 176 -2.85 -11.22 -29.07
C ALA A 176 -2.05 -12.38 -29.69
N VAL A 177 -1.84 -13.46 -28.94
CA VAL A 177 -1.17 -14.68 -29.43
C VAL A 177 -2.03 -15.39 -30.49
N ASP A 178 -3.32 -15.56 -30.23
CA ASP A 178 -4.24 -16.23 -31.16
C ASP A 178 -4.37 -15.44 -32.47
N CYS A 179 -4.52 -14.12 -32.36
CA CYS A 179 -4.48 -13.18 -33.48
C CYS A 179 -3.15 -13.25 -34.24
N GLN A 180 -2.02 -13.37 -33.54
CA GLN A 180 -0.70 -13.52 -34.18
C GLN A 180 -0.60 -14.82 -34.96
N ILE A 181 -1.09 -15.94 -34.42
CA ILE A 181 -1.14 -17.23 -35.10
C ILE A 181 -2.01 -17.14 -36.36
N ALA A 182 -3.18 -16.49 -36.26
CA ALA A 182 -4.07 -16.28 -37.40
C ALA A 182 -3.41 -15.45 -38.50
N VAL A 183 -2.78 -14.31 -38.16
CA VAL A 183 -2.05 -13.47 -39.12
C VAL A 183 -0.91 -14.24 -39.79
N MET A 184 -0.14 -15.02 -39.04
CA MET A 184 0.94 -15.82 -39.63
C MET A 184 0.42 -16.90 -40.59
N ARG A 185 -0.73 -17.51 -40.29
CA ARG A 185 -1.38 -18.47 -41.18
C ARG A 185 -1.77 -17.81 -42.51
N THR A 186 -2.42 -16.65 -42.45
CA THR A 186 -2.80 -15.87 -43.65
C THR A 186 -1.57 -15.43 -44.47
N ILE A 187 -0.50 -14.97 -43.81
CA ILE A 187 0.76 -14.62 -44.50
C ILE A 187 1.34 -15.86 -45.22
N LYS A 188 1.37 -17.02 -44.56
CA LYS A 188 1.90 -18.26 -45.15
C LYS A 188 1.08 -18.73 -46.34
N GLU A 189 -0.25 -18.62 -46.28
CA GLU A 189 -1.15 -18.91 -47.39
C GLU A 189 -0.89 -17.98 -48.58
N GLN A 190 -0.68 -16.68 -48.36
CA GLN A 190 -0.33 -15.73 -49.42
C GLN A 190 1.00 -16.06 -50.10
N TYR A 191 2.02 -16.44 -49.31
CA TYR A 191 3.31 -16.88 -49.84
C TYR A 191 3.19 -18.15 -50.70
N SER A 192 2.30 -19.08 -50.34
CA SER A 192 2.09 -20.31 -51.10
C SER A 192 1.52 -20.08 -52.50
N TRP A 193 0.92 -18.91 -52.74
CA TRP A 193 0.38 -18.50 -54.04
C TRP A 193 1.35 -17.63 -54.87
N PHE A 194 2.64 -17.62 -54.53
CA PHE A 194 3.67 -16.77 -55.16
C PHE A 194 3.35 -15.27 -55.13
N ARG A 195 2.49 -14.82 -54.21
CA ARG A 195 2.20 -13.40 -53.99
C ARG A 195 3.03 -12.89 -52.81
N SER A 196 3.56 -11.68 -52.93
CA SER A 196 4.13 -10.98 -51.78
C SER A 196 3.03 -10.76 -50.73
N PRO A 197 3.30 -10.95 -49.43
CA PRO A 197 2.30 -10.73 -48.40
C PRO A 197 1.88 -9.27 -48.35
N ASP A 198 0.65 -9.03 -47.91
CA ASP A 198 0.22 -7.68 -47.57
C ASP A 198 1.12 -7.10 -46.46
N MET A 199 1.79 -5.99 -46.76
CA MET A 199 2.63 -5.26 -45.80
C MET A 199 1.84 -4.87 -44.54
N SER A 200 0.52 -4.68 -44.66
CA SER A 200 -0.37 -4.40 -43.54
C SER A 200 -0.42 -5.57 -42.56
N LEU A 201 -0.40 -6.82 -43.03
CA LEU A 201 -0.36 -8.02 -42.18
C LEU A 201 0.99 -8.17 -41.48
N ILE A 202 2.09 -7.83 -42.15
CA ILE A 202 3.43 -7.83 -41.56
C ILE A 202 3.52 -6.80 -40.42
N GLN A 203 2.97 -5.60 -40.63
CA GLN A 203 2.88 -4.57 -39.59
C GLN A 203 2.02 -5.03 -38.40
N VAL A 204 0.84 -5.59 -38.64
CA VAL A 204 0.00 -6.16 -37.56
C VAL A 204 0.78 -7.19 -36.76
N LYS A 205 1.48 -8.13 -37.42
CA LYS A 205 2.31 -9.13 -36.75
C LYS A 205 3.31 -8.50 -35.79
N SER A 206 3.99 -7.41 -36.20
CA SER A 206 4.93 -6.72 -35.31
C SER A 206 4.25 -6.10 -34.08
N HIS A 207 3.07 -5.50 -34.24
CA HIS A 207 2.34 -4.87 -33.14
C HIS A 207 1.67 -5.84 -32.17
N LEU A 208 1.43 -7.10 -32.59
CA LEU A 208 0.91 -8.16 -31.72
C LEU A 208 1.97 -8.70 -30.76
N THR A 209 3.26 -8.44 -31.02
CA THR A 209 4.33 -8.85 -30.10
C THR A 209 4.48 -7.89 -28.93
N GLY A 210 4.85 -8.40 -27.75
CA GLY A 210 5.22 -7.57 -26.59
C GLY A 210 4.05 -6.95 -25.82
N PHE A 211 2.89 -7.61 -25.75
CA PHE A 211 1.91 -7.33 -24.70
C PHE A 211 2.53 -7.75 -23.36
N ALA A 212 3.00 -6.77 -22.58
CA ALA A 212 3.72 -7.02 -21.33
C ALA A 212 2.75 -7.49 -20.23
N LYS A 213 3.14 -8.56 -19.53
CA LYS A 213 2.47 -8.99 -18.31
C LYS A 213 3.03 -8.20 -17.14
N LEU A 214 2.25 -7.29 -16.59
CA LEU A 214 2.61 -6.61 -15.35
C LEU A 214 2.42 -7.55 -14.15
N PRO A 215 3.18 -7.35 -13.05
CA PRO A 215 3.14 -8.21 -11.87
C PRO A 215 1.90 -7.97 -10.99
N THR A 216 0.74 -7.67 -11.59
CA THR A 216 -0.51 -7.36 -10.89
C THR A 216 -0.88 -8.42 -9.84
N GLY A 217 -0.66 -9.70 -10.14
CA GLY A 217 -0.95 -10.80 -9.20
C GLY A 217 -0.05 -10.85 -7.96
N ALA A 218 1.19 -10.36 -8.04
CA ALA A 218 2.07 -10.26 -6.88
C ALA A 218 1.60 -9.12 -5.96
N ILE A 219 1.23 -7.98 -6.55
CA ILE A 219 0.69 -6.81 -5.84
C ILE A 219 -0.62 -7.19 -5.13
N VAL A 220 -1.51 -7.93 -5.80
CA VAL A 220 -2.75 -8.44 -5.19
C VAL A 220 -2.46 -9.31 -3.97
N LYS A 221 -1.48 -10.22 -4.06
CA LYS A 221 -1.11 -11.09 -2.92
C LYS A 221 -0.62 -10.29 -1.73
N GLU A 222 0.28 -9.33 -1.96
CA GLU A 222 0.82 -8.52 -0.87
C GLU A 222 -0.23 -7.57 -0.28
N LEU A 223 -1.02 -6.88 -1.10
CA LEU A 223 -2.15 -6.08 -0.62
C LEU A 223 -3.17 -6.89 0.17
N SER A 224 -3.51 -8.10 -0.30
CA SER A 224 -4.43 -8.99 0.40
C SER A 224 -3.84 -9.48 1.72
N TYR A 225 -2.55 -9.79 1.74
CA TYR A 225 -1.84 -10.17 2.96
C TYR A 225 -1.88 -9.06 3.99
N VAL A 226 -1.57 -7.82 3.61
CA VAL A 226 -1.57 -6.71 4.56
C VAL A 226 -2.99 -6.33 4.99
N SER A 227 -3.97 -6.32 4.08
CA SER A 227 -5.37 -6.02 4.43
C SER A 227 -5.92 -6.98 5.51
N ARG A 228 -5.64 -8.28 5.40
CA ARG A 228 -6.02 -9.28 6.43
C ARG A 228 -5.36 -9.06 7.78
N ARG A 229 -4.21 -8.39 7.84
CA ARG A 229 -3.54 -8.07 9.11
C ARG A 229 -4.09 -6.82 9.78
N LEU A 230 -4.81 -6.00 9.02
CA LEU A 230 -5.42 -4.76 9.49
C LEU A 230 -6.85 -4.96 10.01
N GLU A 231 -7.57 -5.98 9.53
CA GLU A 231 -8.90 -6.34 10.02
C GLU A 231 -8.93 -6.66 11.53
N PRO A 232 -8.08 -7.55 12.09
CA PRO A 232 -8.04 -7.80 13.53
C PRO A 232 -7.68 -6.55 14.34
N HIS A 233 -6.93 -5.64 13.72
CA HIS A 233 -6.51 -4.42 14.38
C HIS A 233 -7.68 -3.43 14.56
N GLN A 234 -8.60 -3.38 13.61
CA GLN A 234 -9.83 -2.59 13.74
C GLN A 234 -10.72 -3.12 14.87
N GLU A 235 -10.84 -4.44 14.99
CA GLU A 235 -11.58 -5.09 16.09
C GLU A 235 -10.96 -4.78 17.46
N ASP A 236 -9.62 -4.87 17.56
CA ASP A 236 -8.88 -4.52 18.78
C ASP A 236 -9.10 -3.05 19.19
N LEU A 237 -9.12 -2.12 18.23
CA LEU A 237 -9.36 -0.68 18.49
C LEU A 237 -10.76 -0.42 19.06
N GLN A 238 -11.78 -1.12 18.56
CA GLN A 238 -13.14 -1.00 19.10
C GLN A 238 -13.23 -1.51 20.54
N GLY A 239 -12.56 -2.63 20.84
CA GLY A 239 -12.46 -3.17 22.21
C GLY A 239 -11.82 -2.18 23.18
N VAL A 240 -10.86 -1.38 22.72
CA VAL A 240 -10.19 -0.40 23.60
C VAL A 240 -10.96 0.86 23.85
N LYS A 241 -11.83 1.30 22.93
CA LYS A 241 -12.78 2.38 23.24
C LYS A 241 -13.65 2.03 24.46
N SER A 242 -14.11 0.77 24.55
CA SER A 242 -14.87 0.32 25.72
C SER A 242 -14.05 0.23 27.01
N VAL A 243 -12.76 -0.12 26.92
CA VAL A 243 -11.91 -0.26 28.11
C VAL A 243 -11.36 1.09 28.61
N LEU A 244 -11.01 2.02 27.73
CA LEU A 244 -10.59 3.38 28.10
C LEU A 244 -11.70 4.14 28.84
N ALA A 245 -12.96 3.88 28.48
CA ALA A 245 -14.11 4.44 29.17
C ALA A 245 -14.27 3.91 30.61
N VAL A 246 -13.83 2.66 30.88
CA VAL A 246 -13.91 2.00 32.20
C VAL A 246 -12.68 2.31 33.06
N SER A 247 -11.47 2.31 32.47
CA SER A 247 -10.23 2.62 33.22
C SER A 247 -10.15 4.07 33.69
N TYR A 248 -10.90 4.97 33.02
CA TYR A 248 -11.16 6.35 33.42
C TYR A 248 -11.60 6.48 34.90
N ASP A 249 -12.32 5.49 35.42
CA ASP A 249 -12.82 5.52 36.79
C ASP A 249 -11.76 5.08 37.83
N LEU A 250 -10.61 4.53 37.42
CA LEU A 250 -9.80 3.68 38.31
C LEU A 250 -8.30 4.03 38.50
N SER A 251 -7.65 4.89 37.68
CA SER A 251 -6.17 4.99 37.69
C SER A 251 -5.61 6.44 37.74
N ILE A 252 -4.99 6.85 38.86
CA ILE A 252 -4.62 8.26 39.15
C ILE A 252 -3.13 8.54 39.41
N VAL A 253 -2.15 7.62 39.35
CA VAL A 253 -0.73 8.05 39.62
C VAL A 253 0.34 7.40 38.75
N ASN A 254 0.37 6.07 38.61
CA ASN A 254 1.41 5.38 37.83
C ASN A 254 1.07 5.23 36.34
N GLY A 255 -0.19 5.46 35.95
CA GLY A 255 -0.65 5.26 34.58
C GLY A 255 -0.06 6.26 33.58
N LEU A 256 0.16 7.52 33.98
CA LEU A 256 0.64 8.56 33.05
C LEU A 256 2.07 8.32 32.56
N THR A 257 2.98 7.84 33.42
CA THR A 257 4.35 7.51 33.00
C THR A 257 4.40 6.30 32.07
N GLN A 258 3.55 5.29 32.31
CA GLN A 258 3.43 4.12 31.42
C GLN A 258 2.84 4.53 30.07
N LEU A 259 1.85 5.41 30.08
CA LEU A 259 1.24 5.99 28.89
C LEU A 259 2.26 6.79 28.06
N LEU A 260 3.14 7.57 28.70
CA LEU A 260 4.23 8.29 28.01
C LEU A 260 5.18 7.36 27.28
N ASN A 261 5.67 6.30 27.94
CA ASN A 261 6.56 5.32 27.29
C ASN A 261 5.91 4.67 26.06
N ILE A 262 4.59 4.44 26.12
CA ILE A 262 3.84 3.89 25.00
C ILE A 262 3.69 4.90 23.88
N PHE A 263 3.43 6.17 24.19
CA PHE A 263 3.42 7.22 23.17
C PHE A 263 4.78 7.37 22.50
N ASP A 264 5.89 7.29 23.25
CA ASP A 264 7.24 7.30 22.68
C ASP A 264 7.47 6.11 21.73
N ASP A 265 7.08 4.90 22.13
CA ASP A 265 7.15 3.71 21.28
C ASP A 265 6.28 3.85 20.02
N CYS A 266 5.06 4.37 20.17
CA CYS A 266 4.12 4.61 19.08
C CYS A 266 4.64 5.67 18.11
N LEU A 267 5.14 6.80 18.61
CA LEU A 267 5.73 7.88 17.82
C LEU A 267 6.95 7.38 17.05
N ARG A 268 7.82 6.57 17.67
CA ARG A 268 8.98 5.97 16.99
C ARG A 268 8.55 5.03 15.86
N ALA A 269 7.56 4.19 16.09
CA ALA A 269 7.03 3.28 15.08
C ALA A 269 6.42 4.05 13.89
N LEU A 270 5.58 5.05 14.17
CA LEU A 270 4.95 5.89 13.16
C LEU A 270 5.97 6.71 12.35
N THR A 271 6.96 7.28 13.03
CA THR A 271 8.03 8.05 12.38
C THR A 271 8.88 7.15 11.48
N THR A 272 9.19 5.93 11.94
CA THR A 272 9.89 4.91 11.12
C THR A 272 9.07 4.55 9.87
N ALA A 273 7.77 4.24 10.04
CA ALA A 273 6.88 3.91 8.93
C ALA A 273 6.79 5.05 7.89
N ARG A 274 6.65 6.29 8.36
CA ARG A 274 6.69 7.48 7.50
C ARG A 274 8.04 7.65 6.79
N GLY A 275 9.15 7.41 7.49
CA GLY A 275 10.49 7.44 6.94
C GLY A 275 10.69 6.43 5.80
N SER A 276 10.28 5.17 6.00
CA SER A 276 10.32 4.13 4.98
C SER A 276 9.52 4.52 3.74
N MET A 277 8.32 5.08 3.92
CA MET A 277 7.49 5.53 2.80
C MET A 277 8.12 6.71 2.04
N ILE A 278 8.73 7.68 2.72
CA ILE A 278 9.46 8.79 2.07
C ILE A 278 10.63 8.25 1.23
N LEU A 279 11.38 7.29 1.77
CA LEU A 279 12.46 6.61 1.05
C LEU A 279 11.93 5.84 -0.17
N GLY A 280 10.79 5.17 -0.04
CA GLY A 280 10.11 4.50 -1.16
C GLY A 280 9.77 5.47 -2.29
N LYS A 281 9.15 6.62 -1.98
CA LYS A 281 8.84 7.68 -2.95
C LYS A 281 10.10 8.23 -3.64
N ALA A 282 11.19 8.42 -2.89
CA ALA A 282 12.46 8.88 -3.45
C ALA A 282 13.06 7.86 -4.43
N ARG A 283 13.04 6.56 -4.09
CA ARG A 283 13.50 5.48 -4.97
C ARG A 283 12.66 5.37 -6.24
N GLU A 284 11.34 5.49 -6.14
CA GLU A 284 10.45 5.48 -7.31
C GLU A 284 10.79 6.63 -8.26
N ARG A 285 10.99 7.84 -7.72
CA ARG A 285 11.37 9.01 -8.51
C ARG A 285 12.70 8.80 -9.23
N GLU A 286 13.70 8.24 -8.56
CA GLU A 286 14.99 7.92 -9.17
C GLU A 286 14.84 6.87 -10.28
N GLN A 287 14.04 5.83 -10.06
CA GLN A 287 13.77 4.80 -11.07
C GLN A 287 13.02 5.38 -12.28
N TYR A 288 12.04 6.25 -12.05
CA TYR A 288 11.33 6.96 -13.10
C TYR A 288 12.27 7.84 -13.93
N GLU A 289 13.09 8.67 -13.27
CA GLU A 289 14.05 9.53 -13.94
C GLU A 289 15.06 8.72 -14.76
N LYS A 290 15.46 7.54 -14.28
CA LYS A 290 16.30 6.61 -15.03
C LYS A 290 15.59 6.03 -16.24
N GLN A 291 14.37 5.50 -16.09
CA GLN A 291 13.58 4.96 -17.20
C GLN A 291 13.27 6.02 -18.28
N ALA A 292 12.99 7.26 -17.85
CA ALA A 292 12.78 8.39 -18.73
C ALA A 292 14.06 8.77 -19.52
N LYS A 293 15.23 8.73 -18.87
CA LYS A 293 16.53 8.98 -19.52
C LYS A 293 16.91 7.87 -20.50
N ASP A 294 16.63 6.62 -20.14
CA ASP A 294 17.00 5.46 -20.94
C ASP A 294 16.05 5.25 -22.14
N GLY A 295 14.93 5.99 -22.24
CA GLY A 295 13.94 5.85 -23.31
C GLY A 295 13.19 4.52 -23.28
N PHE A 296 13.42 3.70 -22.25
CA PHE A 296 12.81 2.39 -22.06
C PHE A 296 11.65 2.50 -21.07
N PHE A 297 10.45 2.76 -21.59
CA PHE A 297 9.21 2.48 -20.86
C PHE A 297 8.83 0.98 -20.93
N THR A 298 9.82 0.10 -21.08
CA THR A 298 9.61 -1.35 -20.96
C THR A 298 9.49 -1.68 -19.49
N ALA A 299 8.27 -1.93 -19.03
CA ALA A 299 8.02 -2.51 -17.72
C ALA A 299 8.69 -3.89 -17.61
N GLN A 300 9.95 -3.92 -17.20
CA GLN A 300 10.52 -5.09 -16.56
C GLN A 300 10.39 -4.91 -15.05
N PRO A 301 9.83 -5.89 -14.33
CA PRO A 301 9.73 -5.83 -12.89
C PRO A 301 11.14 -5.86 -12.30
N VAL A 302 11.57 -4.77 -11.68
CA VAL A 302 12.75 -4.76 -10.83
C VAL A 302 12.31 -5.34 -9.49
N PHE A 303 12.56 -6.63 -9.28
CA PHE A 303 12.43 -7.24 -7.96
C PHE A 303 13.61 -6.77 -7.11
N SER A 304 13.34 -5.96 -6.08
CA SER A 304 14.23 -5.94 -4.92
C SER A 304 13.98 -7.22 -4.15
N THR A 305 14.87 -8.21 -4.32
CA THR A 305 15.04 -9.26 -3.31
C THR A 305 15.45 -8.55 -2.02
N VAL A 306 14.51 -8.32 -1.12
CA VAL A 306 14.84 -8.02 0.27
C VAL A 306 15.55 -9.27 0.80
N SER A 307 16.87 -9.15 0.95
CA SER A 307 17.72 -10.21 1.46
C SER A 307 17.43 -10.42 2.94
N PRO A 308 17.15 -11.65 3.41
CA PRO A 308 17.11 -11.94 4.84
C PRO A 308 18.55 -12.12 5.34
N ALA A 309 19.12 -11.08 5.91
CA ALA A 309 20.35 -11.16 6.72
C ALA A 309 20.18 -10.21 7.91
N ALA A 310 20.42 -10.58 9.17
CA ALA A 310 20.92 -11.82 9.74
C ALA A 310 20.67 -11.79 11.25
N ALA A 311 20.55 -12.97 11.87
CA ALA A 311 20.99 -13.17 13.25
C ALA A 311 21.34 -14.65 13.45
N GLN A 312 22.53 -15.04 13.00
CA GLN A 312 23.29 -16.07 13.71
C GLN A 312 23.96 -15.42 14.93
N PRO A 313 24.11 -16.14 16.04
CA PRO A 313 25.30 -16.00 16.85
C PRO A 313 26.14 -17.27 16.75
N SER A 314 27.30 -17.14 16.11
CA SER A 314 28.43 -18.01 16.32
C SER A 314 29.01 -17.79 17.72
N LYS A 315 29.14 -18.84 18.52
CA LYS A 315 30.25 -19.00 19.45
C LYS A 315 30.70 -20.46 19.44
N SER A 316 31.86 -20.67 18.83
CA SER A 316 32.76 -21.80 19.05
C SER A 316 33.67 -21.50 20.24
N HIS A 317 33.93 -22.53 21.04
CA HIS A 317 35.12 -22.83 21.85
C HIS A 317 34.66 -23.84 22.90
N ASP A 318 35.34 -24.93 23.23
CA ASP A 318 36.48 -25.68 22.71
C ASP A 318 36.44 -27.01 23.51
N ASP A 319 37.27 -27.94 23.08
CA ASP A 319 37.46 -29.29 23.60
C ASP A 319 37.64 -29.45 25.14
N VAL A 320 37.34 -30.69 25.56
CA VAL A 320 37.56 -31.40 26.85
C VAL A 320 36.41 -31.36 27.86
#